data_AF-A0A7V8RVR2-F1
#
_entry.id   AF-A0A7V8RVR2-F1
#
_cell.length_a   1.000
_cell.length_b   1.000
_cell.length_c   1.000
_cell.angle_alpha   90.00
_cell.angle_beta   90.00
_cell.angle_gamma   90.00
#
_symmetry.space_group_name_H-M   'P 1'
#
loop_
_entity.id
_entity.type
_entity.pdbx_description
1 polymer ?
#
loop_
_entity_poly.entity_id
_entity_poly.type
_entity_poly.pdbx_seq_one_letter_code
_entity_poly.pdbx_strand_id
1 'polypeptide(L)'
;MAANGSATRMFYLEAVGAGPRVRTRRNAAIDEFVAAITPGMQELRRLTDPHLPPLTSRHCHLIVAASIELITEFLADHQPGDLAALTSDLTEVVRLIAIPNHPEQNPPPKG
;
A
#
# COMPACT_ATOMS: atom_id res chain seq x y z
N MET A 1 -19.13 1.08 -14.64
CA MET A 1 -19.28 1.25 -13.19
C MET A 1 -19.16 2.72 -12.87
N ALA A 2 -20.25 3.38 -12.45
CA ALA A 2 -20.17 4.76 -11.99
C ALA A 2 -19.41 4.77 -10.65
N ALA A 3 -18.32 5.55 -10.55
CA ALA A 3 -17.57 5.70 -9.31
C ALA A 3 -18.51 6.28 -8.25
N ASN A 4 -18.71 5.54 -7.15
CA ASN A 4 -19.62 5.92 -6.09
C ASN A 4 -19.01 7.09 -5.29
N GLY A 5 -19.34 8.34 -5.66
CA GLY A 5 -18.77 9.54 -5.05
C GLY A 5 -19.05 9.68 -3.55
N SER A 6 -20.00 8.92 -3.00
CA SER A 6 -20.26 8.87 -1.56
C SER A 6 -19.09 8.24 -0.78
N ALA A 7 -18.45 7.19 -1.32
CA ALA A 7 -17.28 6.57 -0.72
C ALA A 7 -16.09 7.56 -0.71
N THR A 8 -15.84 8.24 -1.83
CA THR A 8 -14.79 9.28 -1.92
C THR A 8 -15.01 10.41 -0.92
N ARG A 9 -16.27 10.80 -0.68
CA ARG A 9 -16.62 11.86 0.29
C ARG A 9 -16.43 11.41 1.75
N MET A 10 -16.69 10.15 2.06
CA MET A 10 -16.46 9.58 3.39
C MET A 10 -14.96 9.56 3.71
N PHE A 11 -14.13 9.05 2.78
CA PHE A 11 -12.67 9.10 2.89
C PHE A 11 -12.14 10.53 3.01
N TYR A 12 -12.75 11.50 2.33
CA TYR A 12 -12.37 12.90 2.47
C TYR A 12 -12.56 13.41 3.91
N LEU A 13 -13.70 13.11 4.54
CA LEU A 13 -14.00 13.56 5.91
C LEU A 13 -13.03 12.96 6.94
N GLU A 14 -12.71 11.68 6.78
CA GLU A 14 -11.71 11.00 7.60
C GLU A 14 -10.31 11.57 7.38
N ALA A 15 -9.92 11.76 6.12
CA ALA A 15 -8.60 12.29 5.77
C ALA A 15 -8.39 13.75 6.22
N VAL A 16 -9.45 14.55 6.40
CA VAL A 16 -9.33 15.95 6.84
C VAL A 16 -9.32 16.14 8.37
N GLY A 17 -9.60 15.10 9.17
CA GLY A 17 -9.73 15.19 10.63
C GLY A 17 -8.47 15.66 11.37
N ALA A 18 -7.28 15.37 10.83
CA ALA A 18 -6.00 15.71 11.47
C ALA A 18 -5.54 17.18 11.31
N GLY A 19 -6.33 18.03 10.65
CA GLY A 19 -5.99 19.43 10.37
C GLY A 19 -4.90 19.61 9.29
N PRO A 20 -4.71 20.83 8.74
CA PRO A 20 -3.84 21.05 7.57
C PRO A 20 -2.38 20.69 7.77
N ARG A 21 -1.77 21.06 8.90
CA ARG A 21 -0.33 20.87 9.14
C ARG A 21 0.08 19.40 9.23
N VAL A 22 -0.73 18.59 9.93
CA VAL A 22 -0.47 17.15 10.08
C VAL A 22 -0.59 16.45 8.72
N ARG A 23 -1.58 16.83 7.91
CA ARG A 23 -1.75 16.30 6.55
C ARG A 23 -0.58 16.65 5.64
N THR A 24 -0.09 17.89 5.67
CA THR A 24 1.10 18.28 4.88
C THR A 24 2.31 17.43 5.27
N ARG A 25 2.57 17.26 6.58
CA ARG A 25 3.70 16.44 7.04
C ARG A 25 3.55 14.98 6.63
N ARG A 26 2.35 14.41 6.76
CA ARG A 26 2.05 13.04 6.36
C ARG A 26 2.26 12.85 4.85
N ASN A 27 1.72 13.74 4.03
CA ASN A 27 1.84 13.66 2.58
C ASN A 27 3.31 13.76 2.14
N ALA A 28 4.09 14.67 2.72
CA ALA A 28 5.52 14.75 2.43
C ALA A 28 6.27 13.45 2.76
N ALA A 29 5.99 12.85 3.92
CA ALA A 29 6.60 11.57 4.31
C ALA A 29 6.18 10.42 3.37
N ILE A 30 4.92 10.39 2.94
CA ILE A 30 4.44 9.41 1.95
C ILE A 30 5.15 9.64 0.60
N ASP A 31 5.25 10.87 0.13
CA ASP A 31 5.89 11.21 -1.13
C ASP A 31 7.38 10.81 -1.13
N GLU A 32 8.10 11.10 -0.05
CA GLU A 32 9.50 10.67 0.14
C GLU A 32 9.63 9.14 0.12
N PHE A 33 8.76 8.43 0.83
CA PHE A 33 8.78 6.98 0.86
C PHE A 33 8.46 6.38 -0.52
N VAL A 34 7.42 6.89 -1.20
CA VAL A 34 7.03 6.48 -2.56
C VAL A 34 8.19 6.69 -3.53
N ALA A 35 8.87 7.83 -3.46
CA ALA A 35 10.04 8.12 -4.29
C ALA A 35 11.16 7.10 -4.08
N ALA A 36 11.40 6.68 -2.83
CA ALA A 36 12.41 5.69 -2.49
C ALA A 36 12.08 4.28 -3.02
N ILE A 37 10.83 3.84 -2.94
CA ILE A 37 10.45 2.45 -3.29
C ILE A 37 10.09 2.26 -4.77
N THR A 38 9.69 3.33 -5.48
CA THR A 38 9.21 3.25 -6.87
C THR A 38 10.20 2.56 -7.81
N PRO A 39 11.52 2.90 -7.82
CA PRO A 39 12.47 2.25 -8.72
C PRO A 39 12.57 0.74 -8.49
N GLY A 40 12.57 0.30 -7.22
CA GLY A 40 12.62 -1.12 -6.87
C GLY A 40 11.38 -1.88 -7.32
N MET A 41 10.19 -1.31 -7.14
CA MET A 41 8.94 -1.94 -7.61
C MET A 41 8.85 -1.99 -9.15
N GLN A 42 9.30 -0.95 -9.83
CA GLN A 42 9.35 -0.94 -11.30
C GLN A 42 10.30 -2.02 -11.82
N GLU A 43 11.48 -2.15 -11.21
CA GLU A 43 12.45 -3.17 -11.58
C GLU A 43 11.95 -4.59 -11.29
N LEU A 44 11.33 -4.81 -10.12
CA LEU A 44 10.71 -6.08 -9.77
C LEU A 44 9.68 -6.51 -10.81
N ARG A 45 8.76 -5.61 -11.19
CA ARG A 45 7.78 -5.88 -12.25
C ARG A 45 8.46 -6.19 -13.57
N ARG A 46 9.43 -5.37 -13.99
CA ARG A 46 10.14 -5.54 -15.26
C ARG A 46 10.83 -6.90 -15.37
N LEU A 47 11.43 -7.37 -14.28
CA LEU A 47 12.13 -8.66 -14.23
C LEU A 47 11.17 -9.85 -14.17
N THR A 48 10.03 -9.69 -13.51
CA THR A 48 9.10 -10.77 -13.22
C THR A 48 8.08 -10.98 -14.35
N ASP A 49 7.53 -9.88 -14.86
CA ASP A 49 6.51 -9.90 -15.91
C ASP A 49 6.71 -8.69 -16.84
N PRO A 50 7.60 -8.81 -17.84
CA PRO A 50 7.94 -7.72 -18.75
C PRO A 50 6.79 -7.34 -19.69
N HIS A 51 5.71 -8.14 -19.74
CA HIS A 51 4.54 -7.86 -20.57
C HIS A 51 3.56 -6.88 -19.90
N LEU A 52 3.67 -6.68 -18.58
CA LEU A 52 2.85 -5.71 -17.87
C LEU A 52 3.32 -4.27 -18.10
N PRO A 53 2.39 -3.30 -18.13
CA PRO A 53 2.75 -1.89 -18.15
C PRO A 53 3.59 -1.50 -16.92
N PRO A 54 4.53 -0.55 -17.06
CA PRO A 54 5.34 -0.07 -15.94
C PRO A 54 4.46 0.45 -14.79
N LEU A 55 4.91 0.23 -13.56
CA LEU A 55 4.31 0.91 -12.41
C LEU A 55 4.59 2.41 -12.50
N THR A 56 3.58 3.22 -12.28
CA THR A 56 3.73 4.68 -12.17
C THR A 56 3.96 5.05 -10.70
N SER A 57 4.50 6.23 -10.44
CA SER A 57 4.58 6.77 -9.07
C SER A 57 3.20 6.80 -8.40
N ARG A 58 2.12 7.07 -9.14
CA ARG A 58 0.74 7.01 -8.62
C ARG A 58 0.34 5.59 -8.20
N HIS A 59 0.71 4.55 -8.95
CA HIS A 59 0.47 3.16 -8.53
C HIS A 59 1.22 2.84 -7.22
N CYS A 60 2.47 3.28 -7.12
CA CYS A 60 3.30 3.10 -5.93
C CYS A 60 2.71 3.83 -4.71
N HIS A 61 2.21 5.06 -4.91
CA HIS A 61 1.50 5.80 -3.88
C HIS A 61 0.22 5.09 -3.41
N LEU A 62 -0.54 4.47 -4.32
CA LEU A 62 -1.74 3.72 -3.93
C LEU A 62 -1.40 2.49 -3.08
N ILE A 63 -0.32 1.77 -3.42
CA ILE A 63 0.17 0.65 -2.61
C ILE A 63 0.51 1.12 -1.20
N VAL A 64 1.32 2.19 -1.08
CA VAL A 64 1.72 2.75 0.22
C VAL A 64 0.51 3.22 1.04
N ALA A 65 -0.45 3.91 0.40
CA ALA A 65 -1.66 4.36 1.07
C ALA A 65 -2.49 3.18 1.60
N ALA A 66 -2.67 2.12 0.82
CA ALA A 66 -3.36 0.92 1.25
C ALA A 66 -2.63 0.21 2.40
N SER A 67 -1.29 0.12 2.35
CA SER A 67 -0.48 -0.45 3.43
C SER A 67 -0.60 0.34 4.73
N ILE A 68 -0.59 1.68 4.67
CA ILE A 68 -0.78 2.55 5.84
C ILE A 68 -2.16 2.34 6.45
N GLU A 69 -3.19 2.20 5.61
CA GLU A 69 -4.56 1.94 6.08
C GLU A 69 -4.66 0.61 6.83
N LEU A 70 -4.12 -0.48 6.25
CA LEU A 70 -4.10 -1.79 6.92
C LEU A 70 -3.34 -1.76 8.26
N ILE A 71 -2.24 -1.02 8.34
CA ILE A 71 -1.51 -0.81 9.59
C ILE A 71 -2.37 -0.04 10.60
N THR A 72 -3.08 1.00 10.14
CA THR A 72 -3.92 1.84 11.01
C THR A 72 -5.12 1.05 11.53
N GLU A 73 -5.77 0.26 10.68
CA GLU A 73 -6.85 -0.66 11.03
C GLU A 73 -6.39 -1.68 12.08
N PHE A 74 -5.24 -2.33 11.84
CA PHE A 74 -4.69 -3.30 12.78
C PHE A 74 -4.38 -2.69 14.16
N LEU A 75 -3.82 -1.48 14.20
CA LEU A 75 -3.50 -0.76 15.43
C LEU A 75 -4.73 -0.26 16.19
N ALA A 76 -5.94 -0.36 15.63
CA ALA A 76 -7.17 -0.09 16.38
C ALA A 76 -7.36 -1.09 17.54
N ASP A 77 -6.91 -2.34 17.35
CA ASP A 77 -7.09 -3.44 18.30
C ASP A 77 -5.77 -4.02 18.85
N HIS A 78 -4.61 -3.59 18.31
CA HIS A 78 -3.30 -4.15 18.62
C HIS A 78 -2.27 -3.08 19.03
N GLN A 79 -1.16 -3.51 19.63
CA GLN A 79 -0.07 -2.60 20.00
C GLN A 79 0.94 -2.45 18.85
N PRO A 80 1.70 -1.34 18.79
CA PRO A 80 2.77 -1.17 17.79
C PRO A 80 3.82 -2.29 17.79
N GLY A 81 4.03 -2.98 18.92
CA GLY A 81 4.93 -4.14 19.01
C GLY A 81 4.47 -5.35 18.18
N ASP A 82 3.19 -5.41 17.82
CA ASP A 82 2.58 -6.54 17.12
C ASP A 82 2.63 -6.39 15.59
N LEU A 83 3.14 -5.26 15.07
CA LEU A 83 3.16 -4.95 13.63
C LEU A 83 3.88 -6.00 12.78
N ALA A 84 4.82 -6.75 13.36
CA ALA A 84 5.50 -7.83 12.66
C ALA A 84 4.51 -8.89 12.11
N ALA A 85 3.36 -9.08 12.77
CA ALA A 85 2.31 -10.00 12.32
C ALA A 85 1.71 -9.62 10.95
N LEU A 86 1.67 -8.33 10.60
CA LEU A 86 1.15 -7.86 9.31
C LEU A 86 2.11 -8.02 8.14
N THR A 87 3.38 -8.37 8.39
CA THR A 87 4.41 -8.38 7.34
C THR A 87 4.04 -9.27 6.16
N SER A 88 3.45 -10.44 6.44
CA SER A 88 3.01 -11.37 5.39
C SER A 88 1.91 -10.76 4.52
N ASP A 89 0.88 -10.20 5.14
CA ASP A 89 -0.28 -9.62 4.45
C ASP A 89 0.13 -8.40 3.62
N LEU A 90 0.97 -7.53 4.18
CA LEU A 90 1.51 -6.37 3.45
C LEU A 90 2.37 -6.79 2.26
N THR A 91 3.19 -7.84 2.42
CA THR A 91 4.01 -8.39 1.32
C THR A 91 3.11 -8.97 0.23
N GLU A 92 2.04 -9.65 0.59
CA GLU A 92 1.07 -10.20 -0.37
C GLU A 92 0.34 -9.10 -1.14
N VAL A 93 -0.13 -8.04 -0.47
CA VAL A 93 -0.74 -6.88 -1.14
C VAL A 93 0.23 -6.26 -2.15
N VAL A 94 1.50 -6.08 -1.76
CA VAL A 94 2.54 -5.57 -2.67
C VAL A 94 2.73 -6.54 -3.84
N ARG A 95 2.79 -7.85 -3.61
CA ARG A 95 2.92 -8.88 -4.67
C ARG A 95 1.77 -8.82 -5.65
N LEU A 96 0.53 -8.87 -5.16
CA LEU A 96 -0.69 -8.87 -5.99
C LEU A 96 -0.79 -7.64 -6.88
N ILE A 97 -0.27 -6.49 -6.42
CA ILE A 97 -0.29 -5.26 -7.21
C ILE A 97 0.94 -5.18 -8.12
N ALA A 98 2.13 -5.44 -7.61
CA ALA A 98 3.37 -5.24 -8.37
C ALA A 98 3.55 -6.31 -9.45
N ILE A 99 3.17 -7.56 -9.17
CA ILE A 99 3.41 -8.73 -10.02
C ILE A 99 2.19 -9.68 -10.00
N PRO A 100 1.01 -9.24 -10.49
CA PRO A 100 -0.27 -9.94 -10.35
C PRO A 100 -0.30 -11.36 -10.95
N ASN A 101 0.56 -11.64 -11.94
CA ASN A 101 0.63 -12.95 -12.60
C ASN A 101 1.70 -13.86 -12.01
N HIS A 102 2.48 -13.41 -11.03
CA HIS A 102 3.49 -14.26 -10.39
C HIS A 102 2.76 -15.30 -9.50
N PRO A 103 3.04 -16.61 -9.65
CA PRO A 103 2.44 -17.63 -8.81
C PRO A 103 2.68 -17.37 -7.33
N GLU A 104 1.68 -17.66 -6.50
CA GLU A 104 1.81 -17.55 -5.05
C GLU A 104 2.95 -18.43 -4.55
N GLN A 105 3.80 -17.91 -3.66
CA GLN A 105 4.65 -18.77 -2.85
C GLN A 105 3.75 -19.36 -1.77
N ASN A 106 3.40 -20.64 -1.90
CA ASN A 106 2.69 -21.36 -0.84
C ASN A 106 3.42 -21.14 0.49
N PRO A 107 2.75 -20.68 1.56
CA PRO A 107 3.36 -20.67 2.87
C PRO A 107 3.76 -22.11 3.24
N PRO A 108 4.87 -22.32 3.98
CA PRO A 108 5.23 -23.65 4.45
C PRO A 108 4.05 -24.24 5.23
N PRO A 109 3.79 -25.55 5.11
CA PRO A 109 2.68 -26.18 5.82
C PRO A 109 2.81 -25.88 7.32
N LYS A 110 1.76 -25.33 7.91
CA LYS A 110 1.62 -25.26 9.36
C LYS A 110 1.57 -26.71 9.87
N GLY A 111 2.68 -27.18 10.43
CA GLY A 111 2.75 -28.43 11.18
C GLY A 111 2.13 -28.30 12.56
#